data_AF-A0AAE2Y1X1-F1
#
_entry.id   AF-A0AAE2Y1X1-F1
#
_cell.length_a   1.000
_cell.length_b   1.000
_cell.length_c   1.000
_cell.angle_alpha   90.00
_cell.angle_beta   90.00
_cell.angle_gamma   90.00
#
_symmetry.space_group_name_H-M   'P 1'
#
loop_
_entity.id
_entity.type
_entity.pdbx_description
1 polymer ?
#
loop_
_entity_poly.entity_id
_entity_poly.type
_entity_poly.pdbx_seq_one_letter_code
_entity_poly.pdbx_strand_id
1 'polypeptide(L)'
;MDGALLPLASDRPSSPLLFKKYENVIKLYEKLYKVSSDNGVLLVGVVKDSRSTRFIQTLSRLAPLLINKVEELRELLSFDYRRVIQRSRDTEFLYRFLNVGERTPVLKYVESNEKYAPLRDLRPEWAERLHIFYLKPVEL
;
A
#
# COMPACT_ATOMS: atom_id res chain seq x y z
N MET A 1 13.64 1.01 -2.81
CA MET A 1 12.56 0.37 -3.59
C MET A 1 12.57 1.05 -4.94
N ASP A 2 12.94 0.31 -5.99
CA ASP A 2 12.84 0.84 -7.34
C ASP A 2 11.37 1.13 -7.65
N GLY A 3 11.08 2.27 -8.28
CA GLY A 3 9.74 2.60 -8.75
C GLY A 3 8.71 3.06 -7.71
N ALA A 4 9.10 3.43 -6.48
CA ALA A 4 8.16 4.03 -5.55
C ALA A 4 7.73 5.44 -6.03
N LEU A 5 6.42 5.69 -6.08
CA LEU A 5 5.88 7.02 -6.38
C LEU A 5 5.84 7.94 -5.15
N LEU A 6 6.58 7.62 -4.09
CA LEU A 6 6.61 8.33 -2.82
C LEU A 6 7.94 8.04 -2.11
N PRO A 7 8.48 8.98 -1.31
CA PRO A 7 9.54 8.67 -0.37
C PRO A 7 9.12 7.57 0.61
N LEU A 8 10.09 6.75 1.05
CA LEU A 8 9.85 5.77 2.09
C LEU A 8 9.78 6.49 3.44
N ALA A 9 9.01 5.93 4.38
CA ALA A 9 8.95 6.47 5.74
C ALA A 9 10.34 6.49 6.42
N SER A 10 11.22 5.54 6.06
CA SER A 10 12.62 5.50 6.52
C SER A 10 13.48 6.64 5.98
N ASP A 11 13.08 7.25 4.87
CA ASP A 11 13.86 8.31 4.22
C ASP A 11 13.59 9.67 4.86
N ARG A 12 12.55 9.77 5.70
CA ARG A 12 12.18 11.00 6.40
C ARG A 12 13.14 11.23 7.58
N PRO A 13 14.01 12.25 7.53
CA PRO A 13 15.01 12.46 8.56
C PRO A 13 14.42 13.10 9.82
N SER A 14 14.97 12.74 10.98
CA SER A 14 14.65 13.41 12.26
C SER A 14 15.43 14.72 12.45
N SER A 15 16.58 14.88 11.78
CA SER A 15 17.42 16.07 11.88
C SER A 15 16.79 17.25 11.13
N PRO A 16 16.60 18.42 11.77
CA PRO A 16 16.03 19.61 11.12
C PRO A 16 16.83 20.07 9.89
N LEU A 17 18.16 19.93 9.92
CA LEU A 17 19.03 20.31 8.80
C LEU A 17 18.80 19.41 7.58
N LEU A 18 18.69 18.10 7.81
CA LEU A 18 18.42 17.14 6.75
C LEU A 18 16.98 17.21 6.26
N PHE A 19 16.05 17.59 7.15
CA PHE A 19 14.64 17.78 6.81
C PHE A 19 14.47 18.84 5.71
N LYS A 20 15.21 19.95 5.76
CA LYS A 20 15.20 20.96 4.68
C LYS A 20 15.59 20.39 3.31
N LYS A 21 16.53 19.42 3.29
CA LYS A 21 16.91 18.74 2.03
C LYS A 21 15.82 17.76 1.59
N TYR A 22 15.21 17.06 2.54
CA TYR A 22 14.07 16.17 2.28
C TYR A 22 12.85 16.94 1.74
N GLU A 23 12.58 18.16 2.20
CA GLU A 23 11.51 19.01 1.63
C GLU A 23 11.73 19.29 0.13
N ASN A 24 12.98 19.40 -0.32
CA ASN A 24 13.27 19.54 -1.75
C ASN A 24 12.96 18.25 -2.52
N VAL A 25 13.20 17.09 -1.92
CA VAL A 25 12.80 15.80 -2.51
C VAL A 25 11.28 15.73 -2.65
N ILE A 26 10.54 16.11 -1.60
CA ILE A 26 9.08 16.21 -1.63
C ILE A 26 8.60 17.12 -2.76
N LYS A 27 9.19 18.31 -2.92
CA LYS A 27 8.86 19.23 -4.01
C LYS A 27 9.11 18.63 -5.39
N LEU A 28 10.13 17.78 -5.55
CA LEU A 28 10.40 17.08 -6.81
C LEU A 28 9.31 16.05 -7.12
N TYR A 29 8.83 15.29 -6.13
CA TYR A 29 7.68 14.39 -6.29
C TYR A 29 6.42 15.17 -6.69
N GLU A 30 6.11 16.25 -6.00
CA GLU A 30 4.94 17.07 -6.34
C GLU A 30 5.03 17.69 -7.73
N LYS A 31 6.22 18.12 -8.15
CA LYS A 31 6.45 18.60 -9.52
C LYS A 31 6.19 17.50 -10.54
N LEU A 32 6.66 16.27 -10.28
CA LEU A 32 6.39 15.11 -11.13
C LEU A 32 4.88 14.83 -11.23
N TYR A 33 4.15 14.85 -10.12
CA TYR A 33 2.70 14.65 -10.11
C TYR A 33 1.98 15.74 -10.90
N LYS A 34 2.35 17.00 -10.69
CA LYS A 34 1.77 18.13 -11.40
C LYS A 34 1.98 18.01 -12.91
N VAL A 35 3.22 17.83 -13.35
CA VAL A 35 3.54 17.70 -14.78
C VAL A 35 2.76 16.53 -15.40
N SER A 36 2.69 15.40 -14.72
CA SER A 36 1.96 14.23 -15.23
C SER A 36 0.46 14.50 -15.31
N SER A 37 -0.13 15.10 -14.27
CA SER A 37 -1.54 15.47 -14.23
C SER A 37 -1.89 16.51 -15.31
N ASP A 38 -1.06 17.53 -15.50
CA ASP A 38 -1.29 18.59 -16.49
C ASP A 38 -1.25 18.04 -17.94
N ASN A 39 -0.56 16.92 -18.16
CA ASN A 39 -0.41 16.28 -19.48
C ASN A 39 -1.27 15.01 -19.64
N GLY A 40 -2.16 14.70 -18.69
CA GLY A 40 -2.98 13.48 -18.75
C GLY A 40 -2.19 12.17 -18.69
N VAL A 41 -0.98 12.19 -18.12
CA VAL A 41 -0.10 11.03 -17.98
C VAL A 41 -0.36 10.33 -16.65
N LEU A 42 -0.67 9.03 -16.72
CA LEU A 42 -0.79 8.20 -15.53
C LEU A 42 0.60 7.77 -15.04
N LEU A 43 0.92 8.09 -13.79
CA LEU A 43 2.12 7.61 -13.11
C LEU A 43 1.86 6.22 -12.50
N VAL A 44 2.72 5.27 -12.82
CA VAL A 44 2.67 3.91 -12.27
C VAL A 44 4.02 3.56 -11.67
N GLY A 45 4.00 3.25 -10.38
CA GLY A 45 5.15 2.73 -9.65
C GLY A 45 5.06 1.23 -9.47
N VAL A 46 6.15 0.51 -9.70
CA VAL A 46 6.21 -0.94 -9.55
C VAL A 46 7.16 -1.30 -8.42
N VAL A 47 6.65 -1.95 -7.38
CA VAL A 47 7.42 -2.39 -6.22
C VAL A 47 7.40 -3.91 -6.13
N LYS A 48 8.55 -4.55 -6.39
CA LYS A 48 8.68 -6.02 -6.38
C LYS A 48 8.73 -6.60 -4.96
N ASP A 49 9.62 -6.09 -4.12
CA ASP A 49 9.83 -6.58 -2.75
C ASP A 49 9.06 -5.76 -1.71
N SER A 50 7.73 -5.73 -1.86
CA SER A 50 6.87 -5.07 -0.89
C SER A 50 6.89 -5.80 0.45
N ARG A 51 7.15 -5.04 1.53
CA ARG A 51 7.02 -5.50 2.93
C ARG A 51 5.68 -5.07 3.56
N SER A 52 4.71 -4.67 2.73
CA SER A 52 3.40 -4.20 3.17
C SER A 52 2.57 -5.29 3.84
N THR A 53 1.74 -4.87 4.79
CA THR A 53 0.70 -5.67 5.46
C THR A 53 -0.68 -5.00 5.34
N ARG A 54 -0.86 -4.06 4.42
CA ARG A 54 -2.09 -3.27 4.23
C ARG A 54 -3.29 -4.12 3.83
N PHE A 55 -3.10 -5.05 2.88
CA PHE A 55 -4.18 -5.96 2.48
C PHE A 55 -4.57 -6.84 3.67
N ILE A 56 -3.58 -7.38 4.37
CA ILE A 56 -3.77 -8.19 5.59
C ILE A 56 -4.46 -7.41 6.71
N GLN A 57 -4.16 -6.13 6.91
CA GLN A 57 -4.85 -5.27 7.87
C GLN A 57 -6.32 -5.09 7.51
N THR A 58 -6.62 -4.87 6.22
CA THR A 58 -7.99 -4.77 5.72
C THR A 58 -8.73 -6.08 5.93
N LEU A 59 -8.11 -7.21 5.55
CA LEU A 59 -8.65 -8.55 5.74
C LEU A 59 -8.90 -8.84 7.22
N SER A 60 -7.99 -8.47 8.12
CA SER A 60 -8.14 -8.66 9.57
C SER A 60 -9.39 -7.97 10.12
N ARG A 61 -9.71 -6.77 9.61
CA ARG A 61 -10.91 -6.01 10.00
C ARG A 61 -12.18 -6.62 9.41
N LEU A 62 -12.12 -7.13 8.18
CA LEU A 62 -13.28 -7.67 7.47
C LEU A 62 -13.57 -9.14 7.82
N ALA A 63 -12.57 -9.92 8.20
CA ALA A 63 -12.70 -11.37 8.42
C ALA A 63 -13.82 -11.73 9.41
N PRO A 64 -13.99 -11.08 10.58
CA PRO A 64 -15.11 -11.39 11.47
C PRO A 64 -16.49 -11.16 10.82
N LEU A 65 -16.60 -10.14 9.97
CA LEU A 65 -17.84 -9.82 9.26
C LEU A 65 -18.12 -10.82 8.13
N LEU A 66 -17.06 -11.27 7.44
CA LEU A 66 -17.15 -12.25 6.36
C LEU A 66 -17.51 -13.64 6.90
N ILE A 67 -16.88 -14.07 8.00
CA ILE A 67 -17.15 -15.36 8.66
C ILE A 67 -18.61 -15.47 9.10
N ASN A 68 -19.21 -14.37 9.56
CA ASN A 68 -20.62 -14.36 9.96
C ASN A 68 -21.59 -14.40 8.76
N LYS A 69 -21.13 -14.07 7.55
CA LYS A 69 -21.95 -13.99 6.34
C LYS A 69 -21.78 -15.16 5.38
N VAL A 70 -20.64 -15.84 5.41
CA VAL A 70 -20.25 -16.89 4.48
C VAL A 70 -20.06 -18.18 5.30
N GLU A 71 -20.95 -19.15 5.10
CA GLU A 71 -21.00 -20.37 5.92
C GLU A 71 -19.70 -21.17 5.81
N GLU A 72 -19.11 -21.21 4.63
CA GLU A 72 -17.85 -21.91 4.33
C GLU A 72 -16.68 -21.36 5.16
N LEU A 73 -16.73 -20.09 5.57
CA LEU A 73 -15.67 -19.48 6.38
C LEU A 73 -15.79 -19.80 7.87
N ARG A 74 -16.87 -20.46 8.33
CA ARG A 74 -17.03 -20.81 9.75
C ARG A 74 -15.99 -21.80 10.26
N GLU A 75 -15.41 -22.61 9.37
CA GLU A 75 -14.30 -23.51 9.71
C GLU A 75 -13.09 -22.76 10.29
N LEU A 76 -12.90 -21.48 9.92
CA LEU A 76 -11.83 -20.64 10.46
C LEU A 76 -11.97 -20.41 11.97
N LEU A 77 -13.16 -20.58 12.55
CA LEU A 77 -13.38 -20.49 13.99
C LEU A 77 -12.84 -21.69 14.78
N SER A 78 -12.44 -22.76 14.10
CA SER A 78 -11.82 -23.95 14.73
C SER A 78 -10.39 -23.70 15.21
N PHE A 79 -9.76 -22.60 14.79
CA PHE A 79 -8.42 -22.20 15.21
C PHE A 79 -8.30 -20.68 15.36
N ASP A 80 -7.15 -20.20 15.86
CA ASP A 80 -6.87 -18.76 15.97
C ASP A 80 -6.49 -18.15 14.61
N TYR A 81 -7.48 -18.04 13.71
CA TYR A 81 -7.31 -17.46 12.38
C TYR A 81 -6.78 -16.02 12.42
N ARG A 82 -7.11 -15.26 13.48
CA ARG A 82 -6.66 -13.87 13.64
C ARG A 82 -5.15 -13.80 13.73
N ARG A 83 -4.54 -14.69 14.52
CA ARG A 83 -3.08 -14.78 14.65
C ARG A 83 -2.41 -15.18 13.34
N VAL A 84 -3.03 -16.05 12.54
CA VAL A 84 -2.52 -16.44 11.22
C VAL A 84 -2.54 -15.24 10.26
N ILE A 85 -3.67 -14.55 10.17
CA ILE A 85 -3.80 -13.36 9.32
C ILE A 85 -2.77 -12.30 9.76
N GLN A 86 -2.69 -11.97 11.04
CA GLN A 86 -1.78 -10.92 11.56
C GLN A 86 -0.29 -11.19 11.32
N ARG A 87 0.10 -12.47 11.16
CA ARG A 87 1.49 -12.86 10.87
C ARG A 87 1.80 -12.95 9.38
N SER A 88 0.78 -12.86 8.52
CA SER A 88 0.93 -12.94 7.07
C SER A 88 1.39 -11.61 6.47
N ARG A 89 2.12 -11.67 5.36
CA ARG A 89 2.44 -10.50 4.53
C ARG A 89 1.50 -10.43 3.33
N ASP A 90 1.31 -9.22 2.78
CA ASP A 90 0.45 -9.03 1.61
C ASP A 90 0.92 -9.88 0.43
N THR A 91 2.23 -9.85 0.14
CA THR A 91 2.82 -10.57 -1.01
C THR A 91 2.70 -12.08 -0.87
N GLU A 92 3.02 -12.64 0.28
CA GLU A 92 2.93 -14.09 0.50
C GLU A 92 1.48 -14.58 0.44
N PHE A 93 0.56 -13.86 1.11
CA PHE A 93 -0.85 -14.20 1.11
C PHE A 93 -1.39 -14.15 -0.32
N LEU A 94 -1.27 -13.01 -0.99
CA LEU A 94 -1.83 -12.81 -2.32
C LEU A 94 -1.17 -13.68 -3.39
N TYR A 95 0.10 -14.06 -3.23
CA TYR A 95 0.75 -14.99 -4.14
C TYR A 95 0.03 -16.35 -4.21
N ARG A 96 -0.52 -16.82 -3.08
CA ARG A 96 -1.27 -18.08 -2.99
C ARG A 96 -2.69 -17.98 -3.54
N PHE A 97 -3.31 -16.80 -3.47
CA PHE A 97 -4.71 -16.59 -3.85
C PHE A 97 -4.90 -16.10 -5.29
N LEU A 98 -3.97 -15.31 -5.81
CA LEU A 98 -4.06 -14.78 -7.17
C LEU A 98 -3.57 -15.82 -8.19
N ASN A 99 -4.24 -15.85 -9.34
CA ASN A 99 -3.76 -16.51 -10.54
C ASN A 99 -2.73 -15.64 -11.28
N VAL A 100 -1.93 -16.23 -12.17
CA VAL A 100 -1.01 -15.47 -13.02
C VAL A 100 -1.80 -14.52 -13.92
N GLY A 101 -1.37 -13.26 -13.99
CA GLY A 101 -2.07 -12.19 -14.69
C GLY A 101 -3.22 -11.57 -13.88
N GLU A 102 -3.55 -12.11 -12.71
CA GLU A 102 -4.61 -11.59 -11.86
C GLU A 102 -4.08 -10.48 -10.93
N ARG A 103 -4.93 -9.46 -10.72
CA ARG A 103 -4.68 -8.39 -9.76
C ARG A 103 -5.79 -8.29 -8.72
N THR A 104 -5.44 -7.73 -7.56
CA THR A 104 -6.44 -7.29 -6.59
C THR A 104 -7.26 -6.11 -7.15
N PRO A 105 -8.43 -5.82 -6.54
CA PRO A 105 -9.05 -4.51 -6.65
C PRO A 105 -8.08 -3.39 -6.25
N VAL A 106 -8.36 -2.18 -6.73
CA VAL A 106 -7.59 -0.99 -6.37
C VAL A 106 -7.96 -0.57 -4.95
N LEU A 107 -6.94 -0.38 -4.12
CA LEU A 107 -7.05 0.06 -2.73
C LEU A 107 -6.47 1.47 -2.62
N LYS A 108 -6.98 2.25 -1.67
CA LYS A 108 -6.30 3.49 -1.28
C LYS A 108 -4.93 3.17 -0.72
N TYR A 109 -3.93 3.97 -1.07
CA TYR A 109 -2.56 3.73 -0.60
C TYR A 109 -2.49 3.78 0.92
N VAL A 110 -3.20 4.68 1.60
CA VAL A 110 -3.41 4.68 3.05
C VAL A 110 -4.89 4.89 3.40
N GLU A 111 -5.31 4.39 4.57
CA GLU A 111 -6.65 4.70 5.11
C GLU A 111 -6.74 6.12 5.67
N SER A 112 -5.64 6.62 6.24
CA SER A 112 -5.53 7.99 6.74
C SER A 112 -4.12 8.51 6.48
N ASN A 113 -4.05 9.70 5.90
CA ASN A 113 -2.80 10.40 5.58
C ASN A 113 -1.98 10.69 6.84
N GLU A 114 -2.64 10.87 7.99
CA GLU A 114 -1.99 11.19 9.28
C GLU A 114 -1.08 10.06 9.79
N LYS A 115 -1.36 8.81 9.40
CA LYS A 115 -0.65 7.63 9.90
C LYS A 115 0.63 7.32 9.12
N TYR A 116 0.88 7.98 7.99
CA TYR A 116 2.05 7.71 7.16
C TYR A 116 2.83 9.00 6.88
N ALA A 117 3.98 9.14 7.54
CA ALA A 117 4.71 10.41 7.61
C ALA A 117 5.01 11.03 6.23
N PRO A 118 5.45 10.29 5.19
CA PRO A 118 5.68 10.89 3.86
C PRO A 118 4.43 11.49 3.19
N LEU A 119 3.24 10.98 3.49
CA LEU A 119 2.00 11.56 2.95
C LEU A 119 1.60 12.84 3.67
N ARG A 120 1.93 12.97 4.96
CA ARG A 120 1.72 14.22 5.71
C ARG A 120 2.56 15.36 5.19
N ASP A 121 3.72 15.03 4.62
CA ASP A 121 4.63 16.02 4.07
C ASP A 121 4.24 16.44 2.64
N LEU A 122 3.29 15.76 1.99
CA LEU A 122 2.71 16.15 0.70
C LEU A 122 1.50 17.08 0.86
N ARG A 123 1.22 17.89 -0.17
CA ARG A 123 -0.07 18.59 -0.26
C ARG A 123 -1.25 17.60 -0.29
N PRO A 124 -2.38 17.93 0.37
CA PRO A 124 -3.56 17.06 0.44
C PRO A 124 -4.07 16.58 -0.92
N GLU A 125 -4.05 17.48 -1.91
CA GLU A 125 -4.48 17.21 -3.29
C GLU A 125 -3.76 16.02 -3.95
N TRP A 126 -2.49 15.77 -3.59
CA TRP A 126 -1.70 14.66 -4.08
C TRP A 126 -1.80 13.43 -3.18
N ALA A 127 -1.80 13.65 -1.86
CA ALA A 127 -1.86 12.58 -0.88
C ALA A 127 -3.11 11.69 -1.05
N GLU A 128 -4.26 12.28 -1.41
CA GLU A 128 -5.53 11.57 -1.58
C GLU A 128 -5.66 10.82 -2.92
N ARG A 129 -4.78 11.08 -3.89
CA ARG A 129 -4.86 10.49 -5.24
C ARG A 129 -4.02 9.22 -5.40
N LEU A 130 -3.34 8.78 -4.34
CA LEU A 130 -2.46 7.62 -4.38
C LEU A 130 -3.21 6.32 -4.11
N HIS A 131 -3.05 5.39 -5.04
CA HIS A 131 -3.72 4.11 -5.06
C HIS A 131 -2.72 2.98 -5.25
N ILE A 132 -3.09 1.77 -4.84
CA ILE A 132 -2.26 0.57 -4.94
C ILE A 132 -3.12 -0.63 -5.30
N PHE A 133 -2.54 -1.56 -6.06
CA PHE A 133 -3.04 -2.91 -6.23
C PHE A 133 -1.85 -3.87 -6.27
N TYR A 134 -2.13 -5.15 -6.06
CA TYR A 134 -1.16 -6.23 -6.23
C TYR A 134 -1.45 -6.98 -7.51
N LEU A 135 -0.40 -7.41 -8.22
CA LEU A 135 -0.47 -8.21 -9.44
C LEU A 135 0.44 -9.42 -9.26
N LYS A 136 -0.01 -10.61 -9.67
CA LYS A 136 0.84 -11.79 -9.79
C LYS A 136 1.28 -11.93 -11.26
N PRO A 137 2.50 -11.50 -11.62
CA PRO A 137 2.90 -11.44 -13.03
C PRO A 137 3.31 -12.80 -13.60
N VAL A 138 3.83 -13.72 -12.79
CA VAL A 138 4.38 -15.02 -13.20
C VAL A 138 4.14 -16.10 -12.14
N GLU A 139 4.25 -17.37 -12.53
CA GLU A 139 4.48 -18.51 -11.65
C GLU A 139 5.97 -18.60 -11.26
N LEU A 140 6.26 -19.05 -10.02
CA LEU A 140 7.63 -19.34 -9.56
C LEU A 140 8.18 -20.60 -10.22
#